data_AF-G4ZAA1-F1
#
_entry.id   AF-G4ZAA1-F1
#
_cell.length_a   1.000
_cell.length_b   1.000
_cell.length_c   1.000
_cell.angle_alpha   90.00
_cell.angle_beta   90.00
_cell.angle_gamma   90.00
#
_symmetry.space_group_name_H-M   'P 1'
#
loop_
_entity.id
_entity.type
_entity.pdbx_description
1 polymer ?
#
loop_
_entity_poly.entity_id
_entity_poly.type
_entity_poly.pdbx_seq_one_letter_code
_entity_poly.pdbx_strand_id
1 'polypeptide(L)'
;KGLKSIMKGLVYAASQEHYDDLKKALLGTVGNNEENLLYKSFMKHWDTTTAEWVMFKRGDVPHLMNNTNNRLESKWGRLKEVIDGSFTVDKLLSMLITMQDYAEECYLADVHRVSSRPPIAEDPELTAVAMQLSNYAFEMVAHQYRLAVGPQVCYDMETTPDGKAIVTNPATGNSHIVDARVRFWFNFGGLVNFRCCD
;
A
#
# COMPACT_ATOMS: atom_id res chain seq x y z
N LYS A 1 -33.59 -14.99 -8.41
CA LYS A 1 -32.59 -14.07 -7.79
C LYS A 1 -32.97 -12.64 -8.17
N GLY A 2 -33.01 -11.69 -7.23
CA GLY A 2 -33.29 -10.29 -7.59
C GLY A 2 -32.18 -9.69 -8.46
N LEU A 3 -32.52 -8.73 -9.34
CA LEU A 3 -31.60 -8.07 -10.28
C LEU A 3 -30.27 -7.64 -9.63
N LYS A 4 -30.34 -7.06 -8.43
CA LYS A 4 -29.18 -6.64 -7.62
C LYS A 4 -28.22 -7.80 -7.32
N SER A 5 -28.74 -8.99 -7.04
CA SER A 5 -27.93 -10.17 -6.77
C SER A 5 -27.24 -10.69 -8.03
N ILE A 6 -27.88 -10.58 -9.19
CA ILE A 6 -27.30 -10.98 -10.48
C ILE A 6 -26.17 -10.01 -10.86
N MET A 7 -26.42 -8.70 -10.75
CA MET A 7 -25.41 -7.66 -11.00
C MET A 7 -24.20 -7.82 -10.07
N LYS A 8 -24.42 -8.07 -8.77
CA LYS A 8 -23.32 -8.39 -7.84
C LYS A 8 -22.57 -9.64 -8.32
N GLY A 9 -23.29 -10.70 -8.70
CA GLY A 9 -22.67 -11.91 -9.24
C GLY A 9 -21.75 -11.63 -10.42
N LEU A 10 -22.17 -10.79 -11.38
CA LEU A 10 -21.40 -10.47 -12.57
C LEU A 10 -20.06 -9.81 -12.24
N VAL A 11 -20.05 -8.87 -11.29
CA VAL A 11 -18.83 -8.19 -10.83
C VAL A 11 -17.84 -9.18 -10.21
N TYR A 12 -18.34 -10.14 -9.43
CA TYR A 12 -17.54 -11.12 -8.69
C TYR A 12 -17.42 -12.47 -9.40
N ALA A 13 -17.73 -12.56 -10.70
CA ALA A 13 -17.59 -13.80 -11.43
C ALA A 13 -16.13 -14.30 -11.36
N ALA A 14 -15.97 -15.59 -11.07
CA ALA A 14 -14.67 -16.24 -10.91
C ALA A 14 -14.15 -16.88 -12.20
N SER A 15 -14.99 -17.00 -13.22
CA SER A 15 -14.65 -17.58 -14.52
C SER A 15 -15.57 -17.00 -15.61
N GLN A 16 -15.17 -17.19 -16.87
CA GLN A 16 -15.97 -16.83 -18.04
C GLN A 16 -17.32 -17.56 -18.06
N GLU A 17 -17.33 -18.86 -17.73
CA GLU A 17 -18.55 -19.67 -17.66
C GLU A 17 -19.54 -19.12 -16.61
N HIS A 18 -19.06 -18.81 -15.40
CA HIS A 18 -19.90 -18.24 -14.35
C HIS A 18 -20.46 -16.86 -14.75
N TYR A 19 -19.66 -16.05 -15.45
CA TYR A 19 -20.12 -14.77 -15.99
C TYR A 19 -21.22 -14.97 -17.05
N ASP A 20 -21.03 -15.91 -17.99
CA ASP A 20 -21.98 -16.16 -19.08
C ASP A 20 -23.33 -16.67 -18.57
N ASP A 21 -23.32 -17.52 -17.52
CA ASP A 21 -24.55 -17.97 -16.85
C ASP A 21 -25.30 -16.83 -16.16
N LEU A 22 -24.57 -15.95 -15.48
CA LEU A 22 -25.14 -14.77 -14.84
C LEU A 22 -25.65 -13.74 -15.87
N LYS A 23 -24.96 -13.60 -16.99
CA LYS A 23 -25.39 -12.77 -18.12
C LYS A 23 -26.69 -13.29 -18.70
N LYS A 24 -26.79 -14.60 -18.97
CA LYS A 24 -28.06 -15.23 -19.41
C LYS A 24 -29.17 -15.00 -18.39
N ALA A 25 -28.87 -15.14 -17.10
CA ALA A 25 -29.84 -14.87 -16.04
C ALA A 25 -30.30 -13.40 -16.03
N LEU A 26 -29.39 -12.44 -16.24
CA LEU A 26 -29.69 -11.01 -16.34
C LEU A 26 -30.61 -10.72 -17.53
N LEU A 27 -30.24 -11.18 -18.72
CA LEU A 27 -31.03 -10.95 -19.94
C LEU A 27 -32.39 -11.65 -19.85
N GLY A 28 -32.46 -12.80 -19.18
CA GLY A 28 -33.73 -13.47 -18.86
C GLY A 28 -34.66 -12.64 -17.98
N THR A 29 -34.15 -11.78 -17.08
CA THR A 29 -35.00 -10.91 -16.25
C THR A 29 -35.76 -9.85 -17.06
N VAL A 30 -35.24 -9.48 -18.23
CA VAL A 30 -35.91 -8.57 -19.19
C VAL A 30 -36.58 -9.33 -20.34
N GLY A 31 -36.79 -10.64 -20.17
CA GLY A 31 -37.45 -11.50 -21.17
C GLY A 31 -36.62 -11.70 -22.44
N ASN A 32 -35.30 -11.49 -22.39
CA ASN A 32 -34.42 -11.46 -23.56
C ASN A 32 -34.91 -10.49 -24.64
N ASN A 33 -35.62 -9.43 -24.25
CA ASN A 33 -36.12 -8.44 -25.18
C ASN A 33 -34.99 -7.49 -25.60
N GLU A 34 -34.51 -7.64 -26.84
CA GLU A 34 -33.45 -6.81 -27.39
C GLU A 34 -33.83 -5.33 -27.51
N GLU A 35 -35.13 -5.00 -27.51
CA GLU A 35 -35.63 -3.63 -27.52
C GLU A 35 -35.62 -2.98 -26.13
N ASN A 36 -35.44 -3.77 -25.06
CA ASN A 36 -35.39 -3.24 -23.71
C ASN A 36 -34.14 -2.36 -23.49
N LEU A 37 -34.33 -1.19 -22.86
CA LEU A 37 -33.25 -0.24 -22.63
C LEU A 37 -32.11 -0.81 -21.77
N LEU A 38 -32.43 -1.64 -20.77
CA LEU A 38 -31.42 -2.30 -19.95
C LEU A 38 -30.64 -3.34 -20.76
N TYR A 39 -31.33 -4.12 -21.61
CA TYR A 39 -30.68 -5.08 -22.51
C TYR A 39 -29.68 -4.36 -23.43
N LYS A 40 -30.14 -3.34 -24.16
CA LYS A 40 -29.31 -2.55 -25.08
C LYS A 40 -28.13 -1.93 -24.38
N SER A 41 -28.37 -1.27 -23.24
CA SER A 41 -27.32 -0.59 -22.48
C SER A 41 -26.29 -1.58 -21.96
N PHE A 42 -26.72 -2.72 -21.41
CA PHE A 42 -25.82 -3.75 -20.91
C PHE A 42 -24.95 -4.33 -22.02
N MET A 43 -25.56 -4.77 -23.13
CA MET A 43 -24.82 -5.37 -24.25
C MET A 43 -23.87 -4.38 -24.92
N LYS A 44 -24.25 -3.10 -25.01
CA LYS A 44 -23.41 -2.08 -25.67
C LYS A 44 -22.26 -1.58 -24.79
N HIS A 45 -22.51 -1.38 -23.49
CA HIS A 45 -21.59 -0.63 -22.63
C HIS A 45 -20.94 -1.47 -21.53
N TRP A 46 -21.63 -2.47 -20.99
CA TRP A 46 -21.14 -3.25 -19.86
C TRP A 46 -20.43 -4.52 -20.32
N ASP A 47 -21.05 -5.26 -21.24
CA ASP A 47 -20.52 -6.54 -21.72
C ASP A 47 -19.22 -6.37 -22.53
N THR A 48 -19.12 -5.26 -23.27
CA THR A 48 -17.94 -4.87 -24.06
C THR A 48 -16.75 -4.44 -23.21
N THR A 49 -16.98 -3.99 -21.97
CA THR A 49 -15.96 -3.44 -21.06
C THR A 49 -15.64 -4.36 -19.88
N THR A 50 -15.99 -5.65 -19.97
CA THR A 50 -15.83 -6.62 -18.86
C THR A 50 -14.42 -6.70 -18.27
N ALA A 51 -13.38 -6.38 -19.04
CA ALA A 51 -12.00 -6.32 -18.56
C ALA A 51 -11.80 -5.27 -17.45
N GLU A 52 -12.62 -4.21 -17.40
CA GLU A 52 -12.46 -3.10 -16.45
C GLU A 52 -13.10 -3.38 -15.09
N TRP A 53 -14.13 -4.24 -15.03
CA TRP A 53 -14.98 -4.35 -13.86
C TRP A 53 -15.29 -5.78 -13.39
N VAL A 54 -14.99 -6.82 -14.18
CA VAL A 54 -15.20 -8.23 -13.79
C VAL A 54 -13.95 -8.79 -13.11
N MET A 55 -14.11 -9.37 -11.92
CA MET A 55 -13.02 -9.87 -11.06
C MET A 55 -12.03 -10.79 -11.79
N PHE A 56 -12.48 -11.87 -12.43
CA PHE A 56 -11.56 -12.84 -13.03
C PHE A 56 -10.74 -12.28 -14.21
N LYS A 57 -11.21 -11.21 -14.86
CA LYS A 57 -10.47 -10.55 -15.95
C LYS A 57 -9.45 -9.53 -15.46
N ARG A 58 -9.46 -9.22 -14.16
CA ARG A 58 -8.63 -8.17 -13.55
C ARG A 58 -7.43 -8.71 -12.77
N GLY A 59 -7.17 -10.01 -12.78
CA GLY A 59 -6.15 -10.67 -11.94
C GLY A 59 -4.77 -10.00 -11.90
N ASP A 60 -4.38 -9.31 -12.97
CA ASP A 60 -3.07 -8.62 -13.11
C ASP A 60 -3.04 -7.19 -12.57
N VAL A 61 -4.17 -6.61 -12.19
CA VAL A 61 -4.21 -5.28 -11.58
C VAL A 61 -3.99 -5.46 -10.07
N PRO A 62 -3.20 -4.64 -9.37
CA PRO A 62 -3.20 -4.65 -7.90
C PRO A 62 -4.36 -3.80 -7.41
N HIS A 63 -5.52 -4.43 -7.16
CA HIS A 63 -6.74 -3.72 -6.72
C HIS A 63 -7.02 -3.87 -5.22
N LEU A 64 -6.17 -4.53 -4.43
CA LEU A 64 -6.29 -4.64 -2.95
C LEU A 64 -7.71 -5.01 -2.46
N MET A 65 -8.47 -5.79 -3.25
CA MET A 65 -9.91 -6.04 -3.02
C MET A 65 -10.78 -4.78 -2.85
N ASN A 66 -10.28 -3.64 -3.32
CA ASN A 66 -10.87 -2.32 -3.21
C ASN A 66 -11.87 -2.07 -4.35
N ASN A 67 -13.03 -2.72 -4.25
CA ASN A 67 -14.16 -2.49 -5.15
C ASN A 67 -15.30 -1.68 -4.49
N THR A 68 -15.01 -1.08 -3.34
CA THR A 68 -16.03 -0.55 -2.45
C THR A 68 -16.63 0.73 -2.99
N ASN A 69 -17.77 0.60 -3.69
CA ASN A 69 -18.76 1.67 -3.86
C ASN A 69 -18.98 2.44 -2.56
N ASN A 70 -18.87 1.79 -1.38
CA ASN A 70 -18.94 2.46 -0.08
C ASN A 70 -17.98 3.66 0.07
N ARG A 71 -16.78 3.65 -0.52
CA ARG A 71 -15.90 4.82 -0.49
C ARG A 71 -16.44 5.96 -1.35
N LEU A 72 -16.92 5.63 -2.56
CA LEU A 72 -17.52 6.62 -3.45
C LEU A 72 -18.84 7.14 -2.88
N GLU A 73 -19.73 6.27 -2.44
CA GLU A 73 -21.00 6.60 -1.79
C GLU A 73 -20.79 7.41 -0.51
N SER A 74 -19.76 7.10 0.30
CA SER A 74 -19.42 7.91 1.48
C SER A 74 -18.93 9.31 1.09
N LYS A 75 -18.08 9.43 0.06
CA LYS A 75 -17.66 10.73 -0.47
C LYS A 75 -18.84 11.52 -1.07
N TRP A 76 -19.72 10.86 -1.81
CA TRP A 76 -20.94 11.47 -2.35
C TRP A 76 -21.94 11.87 -1.26
N GLY A 77 -22.02 11.10 -0.17
CA GLY A 77 -22.83 11.44 1.00
C GLY A 77 -22.36 12.73 1.65
N ARG A 78 -21.05 12.84 1.96
CA ARG A 78 -20.42 14.06 2.48
C ARG A 78 -20.66 15.27 1.57
N LEU A 79 -20.55 15.05 0.26
CA LEU A 79 -20.77 16.12 -0.71
C LEU A 79 -22.22 16.61 -0.69
N LYS A 80 -23.20 15.70 -0.60
CA LYS A 80 -24.62 16.05 -0.48
C LYS A 80 -24.97 16.77 0.83
N GLU A 81 -24.17 16.63 1.88
CA GLU A 81 -24.34 17.40 3.13
C GLU A 81 -23.89 18.86 2.96
N VAL A 82 -22.91 19.11 2.09
CA VAL A 82 -22.35 20.46 1.85
C VAL A 82 -23.07 21.17 0.71
N ILE A 83 -23.54 20.43 -0.30
CA ILE A 83 -24.26 20.95 -1.45
C ILE A 83 -25.75 21.05 -1.14
N ASP A 84 -26.27 22.27 -1.13
CA ASP A 84 -27.71 22.51 -1.13
C ASP A 84 -28.27 22.47 -2.57
N GLY A 85 -29.53 22.11 -2.72
CA GLY A 85 -30.23 22.07 -4.02
C GLY A 85 -30.36 23.45 -4.69
N SER A 86 -30.03 24.53 -3.98
CA SER A 86 -29.98 25.90 -4.49
C SER A 86 -28.69 26.26 -5.24
N PHE A 87 -27.68 25.38 -5.22
CA PHE A 87 -26.42 25.63 -5.95
C PHE A 87 -26.66 25.59 -7.46
N THR A 88 -26.24 26.65 -8.14
CA THR A 88 -26.13 26.65 -9.60
C THR A 88 -24.99 25.73 -10.04
N VAL A 89 -25.09 25.17 -11.25
CA VAL A 89 -24.13 24.19 -11.76
C VAL A 89 -22.69 24.72 -11.75
N ASP A 90 -22.50 26.01 -12.05
CA ASP A 90 -21.21 26.70 -12.02
C ASP A 90 -20.60 26.77 -10.61
N LYS A 91 -21.41 27.06 -9.58
CA LYS A 91 -20.95 27.07 -8.19
C LYS A 91 -20.60 25.68 -7.69
N LEU A 92 -21.41 24.68 -8.06
CA LEU A 92 -21.19 23.29 -7.71
C LEU A 92 -19.89 22.75 -8.30
N LEU A 93 -19.65 23.03 -9.59
CA LEU A 93 -18.41 22.64 -10.28
C LEU A 93 -17.19 23.33 -9.70
N SER A 94 -17.27 24.64 -9.45
CA SER A 94 -16.17 25.40 -8.86
C SER A 94 -15.80 24.85 -7.48
N MET A 95 -16.79 24.57 -6.63
CA MET A 95 -16.57 24.00 -5.30
C MET A 95 -15.95 22.60 -5.37
N LEU A 96 -16.40 21.74 -6.30
CA LEU A 96 -15.85 20.40 -6.49
C LEU A 96 -14.38 20.44 -6.90
N ILE A 97 -14.01 21.33 -7.82
CA ILE A 97 -12.62 21.51 -8.27
C ILE A 97 -11.76 21.98 -7.09
N THR A 98 -12.20 23.01 -6.35
CA THR A 98 -11.45 23.50 -5.18
C THR A 98 -11.28 22.43 -4.11
N MET A 99 -12.28 21.59 -3.86
CA MET A 99 -12.17 20.47 -2.91
C MET A 99 -11.19 19.39 -3.40
N GLN A 100 -11.14 19.12 -4.70
CA GLN A 100 -10.17 18.21 -5.30
C GLN A 100 -8.76 18.76 -5.18
N ASP A 101 -8.55 20.02 -5.56
CA ASP A 101 -7.26 20.71 -5.44
C ASP A 101 -6.75 20.67 -3.99
N TYR A 102 -7.61 21.01 -3.01
CA TYR A 102 -7.26 20.95 -1.60
C TYR A 102 -6.87 19.54 -1.13
N ALA A 103 -7.60 18.52 -1.60
CA ALA A 103 -7.28 17.13 -1.26
C ALA A 103 -5.95 16.68 -1.88
N GLU A 104 -5.62 17.15 -3.09
CA GLU A 104 -4.34 16.89 -3.74
C GLU A 104 -3.19 17.60 -3.00
N GLU A 105 -3.36 18.87 -2.62
CA GLU A 105 -2.38 19.60 -1.83
C GLU A 105 -2.10 18.91 -0.49
N CYS A 106 -3.14 18.44 0.20
CA CYS A 106 -2.99 17.69 1.44
C CYS A 106 -2.24 16.37 1.22
N TYR A 107 -2.55 15.65 0.14
CA TYR A 107 -1.84 14.42 -0.23
C TYR A 107 -0.36 14.70 -0.54
N LEU A 108 -0.07 15.73 -1.34
CA LEU A 108 1.29 16.14 -1.65
C LEU A 108 2.05 16.56 -0.39
N ALA A 109 1.41 17.31 0.51
CA ALA A 109 2.00 17.68 1.79
C ALA A 109 2.36 16.45 2.64
N ASP A 110 1.49 15.43 2.69
CA ASP A 110 1.78 14.17 3.36
C ASP A 110 2.92 13.39 2.69
N VAL A 111 2.94 13.34 1.36
CA VAL A 111 4.05 12.73 0.61
C VAL A 111 5.37 13.45 0.89
N HIS A 112 5.37 14.79 0.87
CA HIS A 112 6.55 15.60 1.18
C HIS A 112 6.98 15.49 2.65
N ARG A 113 6.03 15.36 3.59
CA ARG A 113 6.31 15.09 5.00
C ARG A 113 7.04 13.76 5.19
N VAL A 114 6.63 12.72 4.45
CA VAL A 114 7.28 11.40 4.50
C VAL A 114 8.59 11.37 3.70
N SER A 115 8.67 12.14 2.61
CA SER A 115 9.81 12.26 1.70
C SER A 115 10.83 13.33 2.11
N SER A 116 10.68 13.96 3.27
CA SER A 116 11.71 14.86 3.78
C SER A 116 12.98 14.04 3.93
N ARG A 117 14.06 14.42 3.24
CA ARG A 117 15.34 13.68 3.32
C ARG A 117 15.89 13.84 4.74
N PRO A 118 16.48 12.79 5.33
CA PRO A 118 17.21 12.96 6.57
C PRO A 118 18.35 13.96 6.34
N PRO A 119 18.72 14.76 7.35
CA PRO A 119 19.98 15.51 7.31
C PRO A 119 21.10 14.52 6.96
N ILE A 120 21.95 14.88 6.01
CA ILE A 120 23.14 14.11 5.64
C ILE A 120 23.89 13.82 6.94
N ALA A 121 23.92 12.56 7.35
CA ALA A 121 24.62 12.14 8.55
C ALA A 121 26.13 12.37 8.33
N GLU A 122 26.87 12.71 9.38
CA GLU A 122 28.34 12.88 9.30
C GLU A 122 29.04 11.60 8.81
N ASP A 123 28.39 10.44 8.99
CA ASP A 123 28.86 9.14 8.56
C ASP A 123 28.48 8.80 7.09
N PRO A 124 29.43 8.38 6.24
CA PRO A 124 29.18 8.02 4.84
C PRO A 124 28.19 6.87 4.65
N GLU A 125 28.12 5.92 5.59
CA GLU A 125 27.25 4.74 5.47
C GLU A 125 25.82 5.07 5.83
N LEU A 126 25.62 5.82 6.91
CA LEU A 126 24.30 6.36 7.25
C LEU A 126 23.80 7.27 6.12
N THR A 127 24.68 8.05 5.49
CA THR A 127 24.30 8.88 4.34
C THR A 127 23.83 8.05 3.14
N ALA A 128 24.52 6.95 2.82
CA ALA A 128 24.10 6.06 1.73
C ALA A 128 22.72 5.43 1.98
N VAL A 129 22.45 5.05 3.23
CA VAL A 129 21.16 4.47 3.64
C VAL A 129 20.05 5.53 3.72
N ALA A 130 20.38 6.76 4.14
CA ALA A 130 19.45 7.89 4.19
C ALA A 130 18.83 8.21 2.83
N MET A 131 19.55 7.97 1.73
CA MET A 131 19.06 8.21 0.37
C MET A 131 17.97 7.22 -0.07
N GLN A 132 17.85 6.07 0.59
CA GLN A 132 16.97 4.97 0.19
C GLN A 132 15.75 4.80 1.10
N LEU A 133 15.79 5.38 2.30
CA LEU A 133 14.78 5.18 3.34
C LEU A 133 13.95 6.45 3.58
N SER A 134 12.72 6.26 4.04
CA SER A 134 11.93 7.36 4.61
C SER A 134 12.55 7.85 5.92
N ASN A 135 12.28 9.09 6.33
CA ASN A 135 12.78 9.64 7.59
C ASN A 135 12.53 8.72 8.80
N TYR A 136 11.33 8.16 8.91
CA TYR A 136 10.97 7.27 10.01
C TYR A 136 11.83 5.99 10.02
N ALA A 137 11.99 5.34 8.87
CA ALA A 137 12.83 4.15 8.76
C ALA A 137 14.32 4.47 8.99
N PHE A 138 14.77 5.64 8.51
CA PHE A 138 16.12 6.13 8.74
C PHE A 138 16.39 6.36 10.23
N GLU A 139 15.47 6.98 10.99
CA GLU A 139 15.64 7.20 12.44
C GLU A 139 15.82 5.88 13.20
N MET A 140 15.07 4.84 12.83
CA MET A 140 15.21 3.51 13.42
C MET A 140 16.61 2.92 13.15
N VAL A 141 17.07 2.99 11.90
CA VAL A 141 18.40 2.47 11.51
C VAL A 141 19.51 3.29 12.16
N ALA A 142 19.41 4.62 12.16
CA ALA A 142 20.39 5.51 12.78
C ALA A 142 20.48 5.34 14.30
N HIS A 143 19.38 4.96 14.96
CA HIS A 143 19.40 4.60 16.38
C HIS A 143 20.20 3.31 16.61
N GLN A 144 19.94 2.27 15.82
CA GLN A 144 20.66 0.99 15.93
C GLN A 144 22.14 1.11 15.54
N TYR A 145 22.45 1.89 14.51
CA TYR A 145 23.82 2.15 14.06
C TYR A 145 24.68 2.79 15.16
N ARG A 146 24.13 3.78 15.88
CA ARG A 146 24.81 4.42 17.02
C ARG A 146 25.12 3.43 18.14
N LEU A 147 24.25 2.45 18.36
CA LEU A 147 24.47 1.40 19.36
C LEU A 147 25.53 0.39 18.92
N ALA A 148 25.79 0.25 17.61
CA ALA A 148 26.75 -0.69 17.05
C ALA A 148 28.16 -0.11 16.84
N VAL A 149 28.28 1.20 16.58
CA VAL A 149 29.55 1.86 16.19
C VAL A 149 30.05 2.87 17.25
N GLY A 150 29.30 3.08 18.34
CA GLY A 150 29.65 4.04 19.39
C GLY A 150 30.91 3.69 20.22
N PRO A 151 31.51 4.66 20.92
CA PRO A 151 32.70 4.45 21.74
C PRO A 151 32.47 3.61 23.03
N GLN A 152 31.22 3.30 23.36
CA GLN A 152 30.81 2.50 24.52
C GLN A 152 30.26 1.12 24.13
N VAL A 153 30.63 0.65 22.94
CA VAL A 153 30.16 -0.64 22.42
C VAL A 153 30.85 -1.78 23.18
N CYS A 154 30.10 -2.39 24.09
CA CYS A 154 30.42 -3.66 24.72
C CYS A 154 29.30 -4.64 24.35
N TYR A 155 29.66 -5.84 23.89
CA TYR A 155 28.72 -6.90 23.58
C TYR A 155 29.20 -8.19 24.22
N ASP A 156 28.32 -8.85 24.97
CA ASP A 156 28.57 -10.19 25.49
C ASP A 156 28.20 -11.20 24.41
N MET A 157 29.11 -12.14 24.12
CA MET A 157 28.93 -13.15 23.08
C MET A 157 28.90 -14.55 23.69
N GLU A 158 27.81 -15.27 23.46
CA GLU A 158 27.69 -16.69 23.78
C GLU A 158 27.60 -17.52 22.50
N THR A 159 28.58 -18.39 22.27
CA THR A 159 28.62 -19.25 21.09
C THR A 159 27.83 -20.53 21.33
N THR A 160 26.82 -20.79 20.51
CA THR A 160 26.08 -22.05 20.53
C THR A 160 26.78 -23.11 19.67
N PRO A 161 26.65 -24.42 20.00
CA PRO A 161 27.24 -25.52 19.21
C PRO A 161 26.79 -25.53 17.75
N ASP A 162 25.63 -24.95 17.46
CA ASP A 162 25.06 -24.84 16.12
C ASP A 162 25.71 -23.73 15.27
N GLY A 163 26.82 -23.15 15.72
CA GLY A 163 27.56 -22.11 15.00
C GLY A 163 26.82 -20.78 14.87
N LYS A 164 25.78 -20.58 15.70
CA LYS A 164 25.15 -19.28 15.93
C LYS A 164 25.72 -18.68 17.21
N ALA A 165 25.92 -17.38 17.24
CA ALA A 165 26.31 -16.65 18.44
C ALA A 165 25.12 -15.79 18.90
N ILE A 166 24.88 -15.79 20.21
CA ILE A 166 23.95 -14.86 20.84
C ILE A 166 24.79 -13.66 21.26
N VAL A 167 24.46 -12.49 20.73
CA VAL A 167 25.15 -11.23 21.00
C VAL A 167 24.21 -10.36 21.82
N THR A 168 24.59 -10.07 23.06
CA THR A 168 23.79 -9.28 23.99
C THR A 168 24.44 -7.92 24.20
N ASN A 169 23.66 -6.85 24.03
CA ASN A 169 24.10 -5.50 24.34
C ASN A 169 23.79 -5.20 25.83
N PRO A 170 24.79 -5.07 26.72
CA PRO A 170 24.56 -4.87 28.15
C PRO A 170 23.87 -3.53 28.47
N ALA A 171 24.00 -2.52 27.61
CA ALA A 171 23.41 -1.20 27.80
C ALA A 171 21.90 -1.16 27.50
N THR A 172 21.40 -2.08 26.67
CA THR A 172 19.97 -2.15 26.30
C THR A 172 19.28 -3.43 26.76
N GLY A 173 20.04 -4.46 27.13
CA GLY A 173 19.52 -5.79 27.46
C GLY A 173 19.00 -6.58 26.25
N ASN A 174 19.17 -6.04 25.04
CA ASN A 174 18.71 -6.69 23.81
C ASN A 174 19.71 -7.76 23.36
N SER A 175 19.21 -8.96 23.07
CA SER A 175 19.99 -10.07 22.54
C SER A 175 19.59 -10.36 21.09
N HIS A 176 20.59 -10.56 20.24
CA HIS A 176 20.42 -10.88 18.83
C HIS A 176 21.15 -12.20 18.50
N ILE A 177 20.50 -13.06 17.71
CA ILE A 177 21.12 -14.30 17.23
C ILE A 177 21.77 -14.00 15.88
N VAL A 178 23.10 -14.09 15.84
CA VAL A 178 23.88 -13.94 14.62
C VAL A 178 24.47 -15.28 14.20
N ASP A 179 24.52 -15.54 12.90
CA ASP A 179 25.20 -16.74 12.39
C ASP A 179 26.70 -16.46 12.32
N ALA A 180 27.47 -17.09 13.21
CA ALA A 180 28.91 -16.89 13.33
C ALA A 180 29.69 -17.54 12.16
N ARG A 181 29.01 -18.27 11.27
CA ARG A 181 29.61 -18.87 10.07
C ARG A 181 29.60 -17.92 8.88
N VAL A 182 28.87 -16.80 8.95
CA VAL A 182 28.79 -15.83 7.85
C VAL A 182 30.03 -14.94 7.86
N ARG A 183 31.02 -15.29 7.04
CA ARG A 183 32.14 -14.38 6.71
C ARG A 183 31.62 -13.25 5.83
N PHE A 184 31.10 -12.18 6.44
CA PHE A 184 30.93 -10.94 5.72
C PHE A 184 32.31 -10.31 5.49
N TRP A 185 32.84 -10.44 4.27
CA TRP A 185 33.86 -9.53 3.78
C TRP A 185 33.18 -8.19 3.47
N PHE A 186 32.89 -7.40 4.50
CA PHE A 186 32.77 -5.97 4.27
C PHE A 186 34.20 -5.44 4.12
N ASN A 187 34.51 -4.97 2.92
CA ASN A 187 35.76 -4.28 2.62
C ASN A 187 35.69 -2.88 3.26
N PHE A 188 35.64 -2.83 4.59
CA PHE A 188 35.90 -1.61 5.35
C PHE A 188 37.40 -1.37 5.29
N GLY A 189 37.82 -0.25 4.71
CA GLY A 189 39.17 0.28 4.80
C GLY A 189 39.54 0.75 6.21
N GLY A 190 39.11 0.04 7.25
CA GLY A 190 39.36 0.31 8.66
C GLY A 190 39.09 -0.96 9.46
N LEU A 191 40.08 -1.42 10.22
CA LEU A 191 39.96 -2.57 11.12
C LEU A 191 38.78 -2.36 12.09
N VAL A 192 37.68 -3.09 11.89
CA VAL A 192 36.67 -3.26 12.95
C VAL A 192 37.26 -4.23 13.97
N ASN A 193 37.95 -3.67 14.95
CA ASN A 193 38.51 -4.43 16.06
C ASN A 193 37.37 -4.77 17.03
N PHE A 194 36.85 -6.00 16.95
CA PHE A 194 36.02 -6.56 18.01
C PHE A 194 36.92 -6.80 19.22
N ARG A 195 37.03 -5.79 20.08
CA ARG A 195 37.73 -5.92 21.36
C ARG A 195 36.82 -6.72 22.29
N CYS A 196 37.17 -7.98 22.55
CA CYS A 196 36.63 -8.69 23.71
C CYS A 196 37.14 -7.95 24.95
N CYS A 197 36.22 -7.51 25.81
CA CYS A 197 36.57 -7.04 27.15
C CYS A 197 36.85 -8.27 28.01
N ASP A 198 38.06 -8.36 28.56
CA ASP A 198 38.37 -9.22 29.71
C ASP A 198 37.66 -8.73 30.98
#